data_AF-A0A2S8F5A6-F1
#
_entry.id   AF-A0A2S8F5A6-F1
#
_cell.length_a   1.000
_cell.length_b   1.000
_cell.length_c   1.000
_cell.angle_alpha   90.00
_cell.angle_beta   90.00
_cell.angle_gamma   90.00
#
_symmetry.space_group_name_H-M   'P 1'
#
loop_
_entity.id
_entity.type
_entity.pdbx_description
1 polymer ?
#
loop_
_entity_poly.entity_id
_entity_poly.type
_entity_poly.pdbx_seq_one_letter_code
_entity_poly.pdbx_strand_id
1 'polypeptide(L)'
;MLVIPGSKAKDVCDPHLAPTRRDLLRVGGSAMLGMSLGQLLNLQSNQAQAAELASHGPNFGKAKSIILVYLQGGPSHLDLWDPKDNVPDNVKSVFKRIGTKVPGMDLTENLPKLAQQTDKLTLIRSMSYTPVGLFNHTAAIYQMHTGYTADKVSPSGQLEPPTPKDFPNFGCNIIKFKPPEVPMLPFVMMPRPLQESNVVNKSGTAGFLGRAYDPYYLFPPGGDMDMNKMDNINVDDLKLRPEVTSTRLGRRAQLREMINAGMPALDKAVQSYDLDKYYETALNLISSGRARDAFDLSKETDKTRDTYGRNTFGQSLLLARRLVEAGTRVVEVIWPKVANSDNHSWDHHVDLSKRMKNQSAPMLDSGLAALIGDMDERGLLDETLVVAVGEFGRSPQRGVSTSGNNNSADGRDHWPYCYTACVAGAGIARGQVYGESDETASAPKSNPVHPIELLATMYHAIGIDPQTIVYNHLNQPRELVKAEAVTALFG
;
A
#
# COMPACT_ATOMS: atom_id res chain seq x y z
N MET A 1 -64.86 2.28 13.92
CA MET A 1 -64.27 3.60 14.22
C MET A 1 -63.38 3.41 15.43
N LEU A 2 -62.06 3.40 15.27
CA LEU A 2 -61.14 3.10 16.38
C LEU A 2 -60.93 4.38 17.20
N VAL A 3 -61.31 4.37 18.48
CA VAL A 3 -61.09 5.48 19.41
C VAL A 3 -59.95 5.07 20.33
N ILE A 4 -58.84 5.82 20.29
CA ILE A 4 -57.68 5.60 21.17
C ILE A 4 -57.74 6.68 22.26
N PRO A 5 -58.06 6.34 23.52
CA PRO A 5 -58.12 7.32 24.60
C PRO A 5 -56.69 7.66 25.11
N GLY A 6 -56.39 8.96 25.17
CA GLY A 6 -55.14 9.50 25.71
C GLY A 6 -55.14 11.03 25.69
N SER A 7 -54.48 11.67 26.65
CA SER A 7 -54.29 13.12 26.69
C SER A 7 -53.43 13.59 25.51
N LYS A 8 -53.75 14.75 24.93
CA LYS A 8 -52.92 15.39 23.88
C LYS A 8 -51.49 15.52 24.38
N ALA A 9 -50.54 14.90 23.69
CA ALA A 9 -49.11 15.05 23.97
C ALA A 9 -48.76 16.54 24.00
N LYS A 10 -48.37 17.04 25.18
CA LYS A 10 -48.01 18.44 25.42
C LYS A 10 -46.51 18.72 25.29
N ASP A 11 -45.70 17.70 25.01
CA ASP A 11 -44.23 17.80 24.99
C ASP A 11 -43.63 17.68 23.58
N VAL A 12 -44.14 18.48 22.64
CA VAL A 12 -43.37 18.85 21.44
C VAL A 12 -43.17 20.35 21.47
N CYS A 13 -41.94 20.81 21.24
CA CYS A 13 -41.44 22.18 21.45
C CYS A 13 -42.14 23.29 20.63
N ASP A 14 -43.27 23.01 19.98
CA ASP A 14 -44.09 23.96 19.23
C ASP A 14 -45.59 23.78 19.55
N PRO A 15 -46.18 24.60 20.44
CA PRO A 15 -47.55 24.41 20.92
C PRO A 15 -48.64 24.68 19.86
N HIS A 16 -48.28 25.21 18.69
CA HIS A 16 -49.20 25.50 17.59
C HIS A 16 -49.26 24.41 16.51
N LEU A 17 -48.33 23.46 16.51
CA LEU A 17 -48.30 22.35 15.55
C LEU A 17 -49.08 21.15 16.11
N ALA A 18 -50.40 21.18 15.94
CA ALA A 18 -51.22 20.00 16.19
C ALA A 18 -50.93 18.93 15.11
N PRO A 19 -50.66 17.66 15.49
CA PRO A 19 -50.41 16.61 14.51
C PRO A 19 -51.62 16.46 13.59
N THR A 20 -51.40 16.52 12.28
CA THR A 20 -52.48 16.37 11.30
C THR A 20 -52.84 14.90 11.14
N ARG A 21 -54.02 14.60 10.59
CA ARG A 21 -54.39 13.22 10.20
C ARG A 21 -53.35 12.60 9.26
N ARG A 22 -52.67 13.42 8.44
CA ARG A 22 -51.62 12.97 7.53
C ARG A 22 -50.34 12.58 8.29
N ASP A 23 -50.01 13.26 9.38
CA ASP A 23 -48.86 12.92 10.22
C ASP A 23 -49.11 11.62 10.99
N LEU A 24 -50.31 11.44 11.52
CA LEU A 24 -50.73 10.17 12.16
C LEU A 24 -50.74 8.99 11.18
N LEU A 25 -51.21 9.18 9.95
CA LEU A 25 -51.18 8.15 8.91
C LEU A 25 -49.76 7.86 8.40
N ARG A 26 -48.88 8.86 8.32
CA ARG A 26 -47.46 8.67 7.98
C ARG A 26 -46.73 7.87 9.06
N VAL A 27 -46.84 8.29 10.32
CA VAL A 27 -46.17 7.62 11.44
C VAL A 27 -46.76 6.23 11.68
N GLY A 28 -48.09 6.09 11.68
CA GLY A 28 -48.78 4.81 11.85
C GLY A 28 -48.58 3.86 10.67
N GLY A 29 -48.53 4.38 9.44
CA GLY A 29 -48.24 3.61 8.23
C GLY A 29 -46.80 3.09 8.18
N SER A 30 -45.82 3.90 8.57
CA SER A 30 -44.41 3.47 8.69
C SER A 30 -44.24 2.36 9.72
N ALA A 31 -44.97 2.41 10.84
CA ALA A 31 -44.95 1.35 11.85
C ALA A 31 -45.56 0.03 11.34
N MET A 32 -46.64 0.08 10.55
CA MET A 32 -47.24 -1.13 9.94
C MET A 32 -46.36 -1.77 8.87
N LEU A 33 -45.48 -0.99 8.23
CA LEU A 33 -44.48 -1.49 7.27
C LEU A 33 -43.16 -1.88 7.94
N GLY A 34 -43.08 -1.87 9.29
CA GLY A 34 -41.88 -2.25 10.03
C GLY A 34 -40.71 -1.26 9.90
N MET A 35 -40.98 -0.01 9.48
CA MET A 35 -39.97 1.06 9.40
C MET A 35 -39.97 1.90 10.67
N SER A 36 -39.06 1.58 11.58
CA SER A 36 -38.73 2.39 12.76
C SER A 36 -38.03 3.69 12.39
N LEU A 37 -38.11 4.69 13.28
CA LEU A 37 -37.35 5.94 13.17
C LEU A 37 -35.84 5.67 13.05
N GLY A 38 -35.32 4.67 13.79
CA GLY A 38 -33.92 4.27 13.71
C GLY A 38 -33.54 3.75 12.31
N GLN A 39 -34.39 2.96 11.66
CA GLN A 39 -34.15 2.52 10.28
C GLN A 39 -34.23 3.68 9.28
N LEU A 40 -35.14 4.65 9.48
CA LEU A 40 -35.22 5.86 8.66
C LEU A 40 -33.96 6.73 8.79
N LEU A 41 -33.48 6.96 10.01
CA LEU A 41 -32.24 7.70 10.26
C LEU A 41 -31.02 6.97 9.69
N ASN A 42 -30.98 5.63 9.80
CA ASN A 42 -29.90 4.82 9.24
C ASN A 42 -29.92 4.83 7.69
N LEU A 43 -31.10 4.81 7.07
CA LEU A 43 -31.24 4.98 5.62
C LEU A 43 -30.80 6.37 5.17
N GLN A 44 -31.17 7.42 5.92
CA GLN A 44 -30.73 8.79 5.63
C GLN A 44 -29.21 8.96 5.79
N SER A 45 -28.60 8.38 6.82
CA SER A 45 -27.15 8.41 6.99
C SER A 45 -26.44 7.63 5.89
N ASN A 46 -26.95 6.46 5.51
CA ASN A 46 -26.40 5.66 4.41
C ASN A 46 -26.54 6.40 3.07
N GLN A 47 -27.64 7.12 2.86
CA GLN A 47 -27.85 7.91 1.64
C GLN A 47 -26.94 9.14 1.59
N ALA A 48 -26.73 9.83 2.72
CA ALA A 48 -25.79 10.94 2.82
C ALA A 48 -24.34 10.47 2.59
N GLN A 49 -23.97 9.34 3.19
CA GLN A 49 -22.66 8.73 3.00
C GLN A 49 -22.45 8.26 1.56
N ALA A 50 -23.48 7.68 0.92
CA ALA A 50 -23.41 7.31 -0.50
C ALA A 50 -23.28 8.53 -1.42
N ALA A 51 -23.95 9.64 -1.10
CA ALA A 51 -23.83 10.89 -1.85
C ALA A 51 -22.45 11.53 -1.68
N GLU A 52 -21.88 11.50 -0.48
CA GLU A 52 -20.52 11.95 -0.20
C GLU A 52 -19.47 11.07 -0.92
N LEU A 53 -19.61 9.74 -0.89
CA LEU A 53 -18.73 8.84 -1.64
C LEU A 53 -18.82 9.10 -3.15
N ALA A 54 -20.03 9.33 -3.68
CA ALA A 54 -20.24 9.64 -5.10
C ALA A 54 -19.62 10.97 -5.53
N SER A 55 -19.49 11.96 -4.63
CA SER A 55 -18.88 13.25 -4.95
C SER A 55 -17.36 13.19 -5.14
N HIS A 56 -16.70 12.13 -4.66
CA HIS A 56 -15.25 11.96 -4.78
C HIS A 56 -14.80 11.30 -6.08
N GLY A 57 -15.72 10.82 -6.92
CA GLY A 57 -15.42 10.17 -8.20
C GLY A 57 -15.43 8.63 -8.13
N PRO A 58 -15.10 7.95 -9.24
CA PRO A 58 -15.24 6.50 -9.35
C PRO A 58 -14.35 5.77 -8.36
N ASN A 59 -14.87 4.66 -7.80
CA ASN A 59 -14.14 3.72 -6.94
C ASN A 59 -13.44 4.34 -5.71
N PHE A 60 -13.85 5.52 -5.25
CA PHE A 60 -13.38 6.10 -3.99
C PHE A 60 -13.75 5.19 -2.82
N GLY A 61 -12.76 4.81 -2.00
CA GLY A 61 -12.96 3.92 -0.86
C GLY A 61 -13.24 2.46 -1.22
N LYS A 62 -12.96 2.04 -2.47
CA LYS A 62 -13.13 0.65 -2.90
C LYS A 62 -12.12 -0.30 -2.26
N ALA A 63 -10.88 0.16 -2.05
CA ALA A 63 -9.83 -0.62 -1.42
C ALA A 63 -10.05 -0.71 0.10
N LYS A 64 -10.11 -1.93 0.62
CA LYS A 64 -9.95 -2.23 2.04
C LYS A 64 -8.49 -2.35 2.43
N SER A 65 -7.61 -2.80 1.54
CA SER A 65 -6.18 -2.94 1.81
C SER A 65 -5.31 -2.52 0.63
N ILE A 66 -4.03 -2.22 0.90
CA ILE A 66 -3.03 -1.90 -0.12
C ILE A 66 -1.81 -2.79 0.07
N ILE A 67 -1.33 -3.39 -1.03
CA ILE A 67 -0.01 -4.03 -1.11
C ILE A 67 0.87 -3.17 -2.02
N LEU A 68 1.89 -2.52 -1.46
CA LEU A 68 2.94 -1.86 -2.23
C LEU A 68 4.12 -2.82 -2.40
N VAL A 69 4.32 -3.30 -3.62
CA VAL A 69 5.50 -4.06 -4.04
C VAL A 69 6.55 -3.07 -4.53
N TYR A 70 7.40 -2.63 -3.61
CA TYR A 70 8.40 -1.59 -3.89
C TYR A 70 9.65 -2.19 -4.51
N LEU A 71 9.80 -2.00 -5.82
CA LEU A 71 10.91 -2.50 -6.64
C LEU A 71 12.12 -1.57 -6.52
N GLN A 72 12.66 -1.45 -5.29
CA GLN A 72 13.78 -0.58 -4.97
C GLN A 72 14.94 -0.79 -5.93
N GLY A 73 15.45 0.29 -6.50
CA GLY A 73 16.46 0.29 -7.53
C GLY A 73 15.86 0.52 -8.92
N GLY A 74 14.55 0.69 -9.09
CA GLY A 74 13.98 1.16 -10.35
C GLY A 74 14.24 0.24 -11.55
N PRO A 75 13.43 -0.81 -11.77
CA PRO A 75 13.65 -1.74 -12.87
C PRO A 75 13.59 -1.05 -14.24
N SER A 76 14.41 -1.53 -15.18
CA SER A 76 14.39 -1.03 -16.55
C SER A 76 13.04 -1.29 -17.21
N HIS A 77 12.35 -0.21 -17.59
CA HIS A 77 11.04 -0.33 -18.21
C HIS A 77 11.09 -0.92 -19.61
N LEU A 78 12.14 -0.60 -20.37
CA LEU A 78 12.36 -1.14 -21.71
C LEU A 78 12.63 -2.65 -21.71
N ASP A 79 13.31 -3.15 -20.67
CA ASP A 79 13.77 -4.54 -20.63
C ASP A 79 12.78 -5.50 -19.97
N LEU A 80 11.65 -4.98 -19.48
CA LEU A 80 10.59 -5.72 -18.83
C LEU A 80 9.23 -5.49 -19.48
N TRP A 81 8.73 -4.23 -19.46
CA TRP A 81 7.31 -3.95 -19.65
C TRP A 81 6.96 -3.05 -20.83
N ASP A 82 7.93 -2.43 -21.48
CA ASP A 82 7.72 -1.53 -22.61
C ASP A 82 8.85 -1.67 -23.66
N PRO A 83 9.03 -2.87 -24.25
CA PRO A 83 10.05 -3.08 -25.26
C PRO A 83 9.74 -2.24 -26.52
N LYS A 84 10.75 -1.51 -26.99
CA LYS A 84 10.67 -0.70 -28.21
C LYS A 84 11.30 -1.40 -29.41
N ASP A 85 10.62 -1.31 -30.54
CA ASP A 85 11.08 -1.78 -31.84
C ASP A 85 11.47 -0.59 -32.71
N ASN A 86 12.29 -0.82 -33.75
CA ASN A 86 12.76 0.21 -34.69
C ASN A 86 13.56 1.35 -34.05
N VAL A 87 14.17 1.10 -32.90
CA VAL A 87 15.11 2.01 -32.21
C VAL A 87 16.55 1.55 -32.42
N PRO A 88 17.56 2.43 -32.24
CA PRO A 88 18.98 2.04 -32.28
C PRO A 88 19.29 0.86 -31.34
N ASP A 89 20.29 0.05 -31.70
CA ASP A 89 20.62 -1.17 -30.94
C ASP A 89 20.90 -0.90 -29.47
N ASN A 90 21.59 0.20 -29.16
CA ASN A 90 21.89 0.61 -27.78
C ASN A 90 20.66 1.12 -27.00
N VAL A 91 19.54 1.36 -27.66
CA VAL A 91 18.25 1.66 -27.03
C VAL A 91 17.39 0.42 -26.89
N LYS A 92 17.31 -0.37 -27.96
CA LYS A 92 16.50 -1.59 -28.07
C LYS A 92 16.77 -2.55 -26.92
N SER A 93 15.74 -3.16 -26.34
CA SER A 93 15.96 -4.20 -25.33
C SER A 93 16.80 -5.35 -25.91
N VAL A 94 17.72 -5.86 -25.09
CA VAL A 94 18.49 -7.07 -25.39
C VAL A 94 17.62 -8.34 -25.33
N PHE A 95 16.43 -8.24 -24.75
CA PHE A 95 15.48 -9.33 -24.57
C PHE A 95 14.41 -9.32 -25.65
N LYS A 96 13.97 -10.51 -26.03
CA LYS A 96 12.91 -10.65 -27.05
C LYS A 96 11.59 -10.12 -26.52
N ARG A 97 10.88 -9.36 -27.35
CA ARG A 97 9.47 -9.00 -27.15
C ARG A 97 8.59 -10.25 -27.22
N ILE A 98 7.66 -10.38 -26.30
CA ILE A 98 6.65 -11.44 -26.27
C ILE A 98 5.25 -10.82 -26.21
N GLY A 99 4.30 -11.46 -26.89
CA GLY A 99 2.88 -11.13 -26.75
C GLY A 99 2.34 -11.60 -25.40
N THR A 100 1.23 -10.99 -24.98
CA THR A 100 0.55 -11.32 -23.72
C THR A 100 -0.93 -11.66 -23.98
N LYS A 101 -1.70 -11.94 -22.92
CA LYS A 101 -3.15 -12.16 -23.05
C LYS A 101 -3.91 -10.95 -23.57
N VAL A 102 -3.36 -9.75 -23.37
CA VAL A 102 -3.95 -8.49 -23.82
C VAL A 102 -3.20 -8.02 -25.07
N PRO A 103 -3.82 -8.02 -26.27
CA PRO A 103 -3.19 -7.51 -27.48
C PRO A 103 -2.68 -6.08 -27.30
N GLY A 104 -1.41 -5.84 -27.63
CA GLY A 104 -0.77 -4.53 -27.51
C GLY A 104 -0.11 -4.25 -26.15
N MET A 105 -0.35 -5.08 -25.13
CA MET A 105 0.37 -5.03 -23.84
C MET A 105 1.57 -5.98 -23.84
N ASP A 106 2.51 -5.76 -24.76
CA ASP A 106 3.65 -6.68 -24.90
C ASP A 106 4.69 -6.47 -23.80
N LEU A 107 5.35 -7.56 -23.40
CA LEU A 107 6.42 -7.61 -22.39
C LEU A 107 7.69 -8.20 -23.03
N THR A 108 8.74 -8.41 -22.25
CA THR A 108 9.92 -9.17 -22.70
C THR A 108 9.87 -10.64 -22.27
N GLU A 109 10.73 -11.48 -22.87
CA GLU A 109 10.89 -12.90 -22.53
C GLU A 109 11.32 -13.15 -21.08
N ASN A 110 11.65 -12.10 -20.34
CA ASN A 110 11.93 -12.16 -18.91
C ASN A 110 10.66 -12.28 -18.04
N LEU A 111 9.49 -11.93 -18.57
CA LEU A 111 8.22 -11.91 -17.83
C LEU A 111 7.13 -12.86 -18.41
N PRO A 112 7.45 -14.15 -18.70
CA PRO A 112 6.50 -15.05 -19.35
C PRO A 112 5.30 -15.41 -18.45
N LYS A 113 5.45 -15.45 -17.12
CA LYS A 113 4.33 -15.75 -16.21
C LYS A 113 3.44 -14.54 -16.04
N LEU A 114 4.01 -13.34 -15.91
CA LEU A 114 3.24 -12.10 -15.80
C LEU A 114 2.48 -11.79 -17.09
N ALA A 115 3.02 -12.17 -18.26
CA ALA A 115 2.30 -12.12 -19.53
C ALA A 115 0.93 -12.84 -19.48
N GLN A 116 0.81 -13.89 -18.66
CA GLN A 116 -0.43 -14.64 -18.44
C GLN A 116 -1.39 -14.00 -17.43
N GLN A 117 -1.02 -12.88 -16.80
CA GLN A 117 -1.86 -12.15 -15.84
C GLN A 117 -2.21 -10.73 -16.32
N THR A 118 -1.83 -10.36 -17.55
CA THR A 118 -2.04 -9.02 -18.11
C THR A 118 -3.51 -8.61 -18.19
N ASP A 119 -4.42 -9.57 -18.30
CA ASP A 119 -5.88 -9.37 -18.25
C ASP A 119 -6.42 -8.99 -16.86
N LYS A 120 -5.56 -8.89 -15.85
CA LYS A 120 -5.92 -8.64 -14.44
C LYS A 120 -5.28 -7.37 -13.87
N LEU A 121 -4.42 -6.72 -14.65
CA LEU A 121 -3.63 -5.58 -14.22
C LEU A 121 -3.70 -4.45 -15.25
N THR A 122 -3.24 -3.28 -14.83
CA THR A 122 -2.97 -2.11 -15.67
C THR A 122 -1.49 -1.77 -15.62
N LEU A 123 -0.89 -1.50 -16.77
CA LEU A 123 0.44 -0.91 -16.86
C LEU A 123 0.33 0.59 -17.08
N ILE A 124 0.94 1.38 -16.20
CA ILE A 124 1.11 2.82 -16.39
C ILE A 124 2.47 3.04 -17.04
N ARG A 125 2.53 3.23 -18.36
CA ARG A 125 3.80 3.38 -19.11
C ARG A 125 4.31 4.82 -19.20
N SER A 126 3.60 5.74 -18.58
CA SER A 126 3.83 7.18 -18.64
C SER A 126 4.23 7.78 -17.29
N MET A 127 4.71 6.95 -16.35
CA MET A 127 5.23 7.47 -15.08
C MET A 127 6.44 8.36 -15.37
N SER A 128 6.46 9.58 -14.82
CA SER A 128 7.58 10.50 -15.01
C SER A 128 7.59 11.61 -13.98
N TYR A 129 8.75 12.21 -13.77
CA TYR A 129 8.85 13.51 -13.10
C TYR A 129 10.12 14.24 -13.56
N THR A 130 10.11 15.57 -13.47
CA THR A 130 11.33 16.35 -13.68
C THR A 130 12.13 16.41 -12.39
N PRO A 131 13.35 15.87 -12.36
CA PRO A 131 14.13 15.79 -11.13
C PRO A 131 14.71 17.16 -10.76
N VAL A 132 14.51 17.58 -9.51
CA VAL A 132 15.24 18.71 -8.89
C VAL A 132 16.16 18.11 -7.81
N GLY A 133 17.35 17.64 -8.22
CA GLY A 133 18.24 16.87 -7.34
C GLY A 133 17.78 15.42 -7.05
N LEU A 134 16.79 14.94 -7.79
CA LEU A 134 16.10 13.64 -7.61
C LEU A 134 16.62 12.52 -8.53
N PHE A 135 17.88 12.60 -8.96
CA PHE A 135 18.55 11.51 -9.69
C PHE A 135 19.14 10.45 -8.76
N ASN A 136 18.92 10.56 -7.45
CA ASN A 136 19.37 9.59 -6.46
C ASN A 136 18.19 8.82 -5.87
N HIS A 137 18.45 7.59 -5.44
CA HIS A 137 17.47 6.71 -4.82
C HIS A 137 16.83 7.35 -3.59
N THR A 138 17.63 7.93 -2.69
CA THR A 138 17.16 8.46 -1.40
C THR A 138 16.00 9.43 -1.53
N ALA A 139 16.13 10.42 -2.41
CA ALA A 139 15.15 11.48 -2.53
C ALA A 139 13.92 11.04 -3.34
N ALA A 140 14.12 10.17 -4.34
CA ALA A 140 13.03 9.62 -5.12
C ALA A 140 12.19 8.63 -4.30
N ILE A 141 12.82 7.76 -3.50
CA ILE A 141 12.16 6.90 -2.49
C ILE A 141 11.30 7.77 -1.56
N TYR A 142 11.87 8.87 -1.04
CA TYR A 142 11.17 9.75 -0.10
C TYR A 142 9.93 10.39 -0.74
N GLN A 143 10.04 10.90 -1.97
CA GLN A 143 8.92 11.51 -2.68
C GLN A 143 7.81 10.50 -2.97
N MET A 144 8.16 9.28 -3.38
CA MET A 144 7.17 8.24 -3.68
C MET A 144 6.38 7.77 -2.46
N HIS A 145 7.01 7.73 -1.29
CA HIS A 145 6.35 7.24 -0.07
C HIS A 145 5.66 8.33 0.73
N THR A 146 6.06 9.60 0.57
CA THR A 146 5.53 10.71 1.37
C THR A 146 4.73 11.72 0.57
N GLY A 147 4.90 11.79 -0.75
CA GLY A 147 4.34 12.84 -1.60
C GLY A 147 5.15 14.15 -1.60
N TYR A 148 6.24 14.24 -0.82
CA TYR A 148 7.04 15.45 -0.66
C TYR A 148 8.49 15.24 -1.09
N THR A 149 9.10 16.28 -1.65
CA THR A 149 10.54 16.28 -1.94
C THR A 149 11.32 16.33 -0.63
N ALA A 150 12.39 15.55 -0.52
CA ALA A 150 13.26 15.59 0.66
C ALA A 150 13.98 16.95 0.75
N ASP A 151 13.90 17.61 1.90
CA ASP A 151 14.71 18.78 2.18
C ASP A 151 16.18 18.36 2.38
N LYS A 152 17.14 19.12 1.81
CA LYS A 152 18.60 18.94 1.99
C LYS A 152 19.14 17.57 1.57
N VAL A 153 18.85 17.16 0.34
CA VAL A 153 19.59 16.05 -0.26
C VAL A 153 20.98 16.57 -0.66
N SER A 154 22.04 16.02 -0.07
CA SER A 154 23.40 16.35 -0.55
C SER A 154 23.50 15.98 -2.04
N PRO A 155 24.17 16.78 -2.87
CA PRO A 155 24.54 16.39 -4.24
C PRO A 155 25.29 15.04 -4.30
N SER A 156 25.94 14.63 -3.20
CA SER A 156 26.61 13.33 -3.06
C SER A 156 25.72 12.19 -2.53
N GLY A 157 24.42 12.41 -2.34
CA GLY A 157 23.48 11.41 -1.82
C GLY A 157 23.60 11.11 -0.33
N GLN A 158 24.22 12.01 0.45
CA GLN A 158 24.44 11.82 1.89
C GLN A 158 23.15 11.46 2.62
N LEU A 159 23.18 10.27 3.21
CA LEU A 159 22.03 9.60 3.81
C LEU A 159 21.87 10.06 5.26
N GLU A 160 20.75 10.70 5.57
CA GLU A 160 20.38 11.02 6.95
C GLU A 160 19.33 10.01 7.44
N PRO A 161 19.47 9.49 8.68
CA PRO A 161 18.48 8.61 9.26
C PRO A 161 17.15 9.34 9.53
N PRO A 162 16.04 8.61 9.73
CA PRO A 162 14.74 9.19 10.01
C PRO A 162 14.73 10.02 11.30
N THR A 163 13.98 11.12 11.28
CA THR A 163 13.72 11.99 12.42
C THR A 163 12.21 12.20 12.59
N PRO A 164 11.72 12.56 13.79
CA PRO A 164 10.31 12.92 13.98
C PRO A 164 9.84 14.17 13.22
N LYS A 165 10.72 14.83 12.45
CA LYS A 165 10.37 16.00 11.64
C LYS A 165 9.98 15.63 10.21
N ASP A 166 10.37 14.44 9.77
CA ASP A 166 10.16 13.98 8.40
C ASP A 166 8.68 13.71 8.12
N PHE A 167 8.33 13.73 6.83
CA PHE A 167 6.97 13.39 6.41
C PHE A 167 6.71 11.90 6.59
N PRO A 168 5.50 11.49 7.02
CA PRO A 168 5.17 10.10 7.27
C PRO A 168 5.10 9.32 5.96
N ASN A 169 5.47 8.04 6.02
CA ASN A 169 5.12 7.07 5.00
C ASN A 169 3.59 7.05 4.78
N PHE A 170 3.15 6.84 3.54
CA PHE A 170 1.73 6.76 3.18
C PHE A 170 0.97 5.71 4.00
N GLY A 171 1.58 4.55 4.26
CA GLY A 171 1.00 3.50 5.06
C GLY A 171 0.70 3.96 6.48
N CYS A 172 1.58 4.77 7.08
CA CYS A 172 1.40 5.37 8.40
C CYS A 172 0.20 6.35 8.42
N ASN A 173 0.05 7.16 7.36
CA ASN A 173 -1.13 8.02 7.22
C ASN A 173 -2.41 7.19 7.09
N ILE A 174 -2.41 6.16 6.24
CA ILE A 174 -3.58 5.29 6.04
C ILE A 174 -4.03 4.66 7.38
N ILE A 175 -3.13 4.10 8.18
CA ILE A 175 -3.52 3.45 9.43
C ILE A 175 -3.97 4.43 10.50
N LYS A 176 -3.56 5.70 10.42
CA LYS A 176 -4.05 6.76 11.29
C LYS A 176 -5.52 7.11 10.97
N PHE A 177 -5.87 7.23 9.70
CA PHE A 177 -7.21 7.63 9.27
C PHE A 177 -8.19 6.46 9.12
N LYS A 178 -7.69 5.28 8.77
CA LYS A 178 -8.44 4.05 8.49
C LYS A 178 -7.77 2.85 9.19
N PRO A 179 -7.76 2.79 10.52
CA PRO A 179 -7.22 1.63 11.24
C PRO A 179 -7.96 0.33 10.84
N PRO A 180 -7.36 -0.85 11.05
CA PRO A 180 -8.06 -2.11 10.87
C PRO A 180 -9.27 -2.22 11.80
N GLU A 181 -10.35 -2.82 11.30
CA GLU A 181 -11.56 -3.12 12.08
C GLU A 181 -11.48 -4.47 12.80
N VAL A 182 -10.40 -5.22 12.54
CA VAL A 182 -10.13 -6.54 13.10
C VAL A 182 -8.80 -6.53 13.87
N PRO A 183 -8.60 -7.44 14.84
CA PRO A 183 -7.34 -7.53 15.59
C PRO A 183 -6.18 -8.03 14.72
N MET A 184 -5.61 -7.13 13.94
CA MET A 184 -4.46 -7.37 13.05
C MET A 184 -3.45 -6.23 13.13
N LEU A 185 -2.22 -6.54 12.73
CA LEU A 185 -1.20 -5.52 12.55
C LEU A 185 -1.63 -4.57 11.41
N PRO A 186 -1.64 -3.25 11.64
CA PRO A 186 -2.26 -2.31 10.73
C PRO A 186 -1.41 -2.05 9.48
N PHE A 187 -0.10 -1.91 9.66
CA PHE A 187 0.88 -1.73 8.59
C PHE A 187 2.07 -2.66 8.84
N VAL A 188 2.45 -3.45 7.84
CA VAL A 188 3.63 -4.32 7.90
C VAL A 188 4.61 -3.94 6.79
N MET A 189 5.88 -3.76 7.14
CA MET A 189 6.97 -3.52 6.20
C MET A 189 7.95 -4.69 6.25
N MET A 190 8.29 -5.24 5.09
CA MET A 190 9.09 -6.46 4.98
C MET A 190 9.81 -6.58 3.63
N PRO A 191 10.77 -7.50 3.45
CA PRO A 191 11.44 -8.33 4.46
C PRO A 191 12.72 -7.66 4.99
N ARG A 192 12.94 -6.39 4.65
CA ARG A 192 14.09 -5.59 5.05
C ARG A 192 13.69 -4.12 5.20
N PRO A 193 14.48 -3.29 5.92
CA PRO A 193 14.20 -1.86 6.02
C PRO A 193 14.19 -1.18 4.66
N LEU A 194 13.35 -0.16 4.50
CA LEU A 194 13.48 0.77 3.38
C LEU A 194 14.77 1.56 3.61
N GLN A 195 15.80 1.29 2.82
CA GLN A 195 17.17 1.71 3.12
C GLN A 195 17.95 1.87 1.84
N GLU A 196 18.80 2.88 1.77
CA GLU A 196 19.77 3.03 0.68
C GLU A 196 21.17 2.86 1.27
N SER A 197 22.03 2.12 0.57
CA SER A 197 23.30 1.63 1.14
C SER A 197 23.09 1.02 2.55
N ASN A 198 23.66 1.62 3.60
CA ASN A 198 23.54 1.16 4.99
C ASN A 198 22.71 2.09 5.88
N VAL A 199 21.89 2.97 5.29
CA VAL A 199 21.10 3.95 6.04
C VAL A 199 19.63 3.79 5.73
N VAL A 200 18.82 3.71 6.80
CA VAL A 200 17.37 3.65 6.73
C VAL A 200 16.85 4.96 6.14
N ASN A 201 15.97 4.86 5.14
CA ASN A 201 15.39 6.01 4.49
C ASN A 201 14.38 6.70 5.43
N LYS A 202 14.38 8.04 5.41
CA LYS A 202 13.46 8.89 6.18
C LYS A 202 11.98 8.51 6.01
N SER A 203 11.59 8.05 4.82
CA SER A 203 10.22 7.63 4.53
C SER A 203 9.86 6.22 5.01
N GLY A 204 10.74 5.55 5.76
CA GLY A 204 10.45 4.25 6.36
C GLY A 204 9.66 4.31 7.66
N THR A 205 9.29 5.51 8.13
CA THR A 205 8.71 5.75 9.47
C THR A 205 7.45 6.62 9.41
N ALA A 206 6.78 6.73 10.55
CA ALA A 206 5.63 7.62 10.74
C ALA A 206 6.01 9.10 10.88
N GLY A 207 7.30 9.44 10.92
CA GLY A 207 7.76 10.82 11.00
C GLY A 207 7.08 11.61 12.11
N PHE A 208 6.50 12.76 11.77
CA PHE A 208 5.79 13.63 12.72
C PHE A 208 4.47 13.06 13.28
N LEU A 209 3.93 11.94 12.77
CA LEU A 209 2.78 11.27 13.39
C LEU A 209 3.14 10.56 14.69
N GLY A 210 4.44 10.25 14.87
CA GLY A 210 4.95 9.55 16.03
C GLY A 210 4.90 8.03 15.91
N ARG A 211 5.70 7.38 16.77
CA ARG A 211 6.01 5.94 16.70
C ARG A 211 4.80 5.00 16.81
N ALA A 212 3.69 5.48 17.35
CA ALA A 212 2.43 4.74 17.43
C ALA A 212 1.90 4.30 16.05
N TYR A 213 2.28 5.01 14.99
CA TYR A 213 1.88 4.74 13.62
C TYR A 213 3.03 4.17 12.78
N ASP A 214 4.18 3.82 13.39
CA ASP A 214 5.25 3.14 12.65
C ASP A 214 4.76 1.77 12.14
N PRO A 215 5.26 1.30 10.98
CA PRO A 215 5.00 -0.06 10.54
C PRO A 215 5.51 -1.08 11.55
N TYR A 216 4.85 -2.23 11.59
CA TYR A 216 5.46 -3.43 12.14
C TYR A 216 6.58 -3.88 11.19
N TYR A 217 7.82 -3.70 11.65
CA TYR A 217 9.02 -4.07 10.92
C TYR A 217 9.27 -5.58 10.98
N LEU A 218 8.87 -6.30 9.94
CA LEU A 218 9.10 -7.73 9.84
C LEU A 218 10.39 -7.99 9.05
N PHE A 219 11.51 -8.05 9.78
CA PHE A 219 12.84 -8.32 9.22
C PHE A 219 13.41 -9.60 9.82
N PRO A 220 13.02 -10.79 9.30
CA PRO A 220 13.54 -12.06 9.80
C PRO A 220 15.07 -12.10 9.74
N PRO A 221 15.73 -12.85 10.62
CA PRO A 221 17.18 -12.98 10.57
C PRO A 221 17.61 -13.64 9.26
N GLY A 222 18.76 -13.19 8.76
CA GLY A 222 19.26 -13.53 7.43
C GLY A 222 19.67 -12.28 6.66
N GLY A 223 20.76 -12.36 5.91
CA GLY A 223 21.22 -11.26 5.06
C GLY A 223 20.26 -10.98 3.90
N ASP A 224 20.53 -9.90 3.16
CA ASP A 224 19.96 -9.77 1.82
C ASP A 224 20.30 -11.03 1.00
N MET A 225 19.35 -11.52 0.21
CA MET A 225 19.51 -12.70 -0.65
C MET A 225 19.67 -14.05 0.06
N ASP A 226 19.45 -14.13 1.38
CA ASP A 226 19.12 -15.41 2.01
C ASP A 226 17.72 -15.87 1.54
N MET A 227 17.69 -16.81 0.60
CA MET A 227 16.47 -17.30 -0.04
C MET A 227 15.47 -17.92 0.95
N ASN A 228 15.96 -18.44 2.07
CA ASN A 228 15.17 -19.07 3.12
C ASN A 228 14.86 -18.11 4.28
N LYS A 229 15.21 -16.83 4.15
CA LYS A 229 14.97 -15.81 5.19
C LYS A 229 13.55 -15.81 5.74
N MET A 230 12.56 -16.05 4.89
CA MET A 230 11.15 -16.06 5.32
C MET A 230 10.74 -17.31 6.12
N ASP A 231 11.53 -18.38 6.09
CA ASP A 231 11.34 -19.54 6.97
C ASP A 231 11.77 -19.23 8.42
N ASN A 232 12.56 -18.18 8.63
CA ASN A 232 13.03 -17.76 9.94
C ASN A 232 12.05 -16.81 10.67
N ILE A 233 10.84 -16.62 10.15
CA ILE A 233 9.81 -15.81 10.83
C ILE A 233 9.48 -16.46 12.17
N ASN A 234 9.76 -15.74 13.26
CA ASN A 234 9.37 -16.18 14.59
C ASN A 234 8.02 -15.59 14.98
N VAL A 235 7.03 -16.45 15.19
CA VAL A 235 5.68 -16.09 15.66
C VAL A 235 5.49 -16.35 17.16
N ASP A 236 6.53 -16.68 17.90
CA ASP A 236 6.46 -17.00 19.34
C ASP A 236 5.99 -15.79 20.16
N ASP A 237 6.35 -14.58 19.76
CA ASP A 237 5.86 -13.34 20.39
C ASP A 237 4.35 -13.13 20.17
N LEU A 238 3.75 -13.80 19.18
CA LEU A 238 2.32 -13.81 18.90
C LEU A 238 1.60 -15.00 19.56
N LYS A 239 2.32 -15.90 20.24
CA LYS A 239 1.74 -17.04 20.98
C LYS A 239 1.49 -16.67 22.43
N LEU A 240 0.35 -17.12 22.95
CA LEU A 240 0.16 -17.18 24.40
C LEU A 240 1.13 -18.21 24.98
N ARG A 241 1.78 -17.86 26.10
CA ARG A 241 2.54 -18.84 26.86
C ARG A 241 1.61 -19.96 27.34
N PRO A 242 2.05 -21.25 27.33
CA PRO A 242 1.18 -22.37 27.70
C PRO A 242 0.49 -22.21 29.06
N GLU A 243 1.17 -21.56 30.02
CA GLU A 243 0.66 -21.28 31.36
C GLU A 243 -0.31 -20.09 31.45
N VAL A 244 -0.46 -19.31 30.38
CA VAL A 244 -1.36 -18.15 30.29
C VAL A 244 -2.47 -18.41 29.27
N THR A 245 -3.57 -19.00 29.74
CA THR A 245 -4.78 -19.14 28.92
C THR A 245 -5.41 -17.79 28.60
N SER A 246 -6.19 -17.69 27.54
CA SER A 246 -6.96 -16.49 27.19
C SER A 246 -7.83 -16.00 28.35
N THR A 247 -8.49 -16.93 29.07
CA THR A 247 -9.26 -16.63 30.28
C THR A 247 -8.39 -16.07 31.42
N ARG A 248 -7.15 -16.56 31.58
CA ARG A 248 -6.21 -16.01 32.57
C ARG A 248 -5.75 -14.61 32.16
N LEU A 249 -5.51 -14.38 30.87
CA LEU A 249 -5.13 -13.07 30.35
C LEU A 249 -6.27 -12.05 30.51
N GLY A 250 -7.51 -12.42 30.17
CA GLY A 250 -8.69 -11.58 30.38
C GLY A 250 -8.91 -11.19 31.85
N ARG A 251 -8.75 -12.14 32.78
CA ARG A 251 -8.79 -11.84 34.23
C ARG A 251 -7.70 -10.85 34.67
N ARG A 252 -6.50 -10.95 34.10
CA ARG A 252 -5.41 -9.98 34.39
C ARG A 252 -5.73 -8.59 33.84
N ALA A 253 -6.34 -8.50 32.66
CA ALA A 253 -6.79 -7.24 32.09
C ALA A 253 -7.88 -6.58 32.97
N GLN A 254 -8.87 -7.34 33.42
CA GLN A 254 -9.90 -6.86 34.36
C GLN A 254 -9.30 -6.41 35.69
N LEU A 255 -8.33 -7.14 36.24
CA LEU A 255 -7.64 -6.72 37.47
C LEU A 255 -6.87 -5.41 37.28
N ARG A 256 -6.22 -5.23 36.13
CA ARG A 256 -5.53 -3.98 35.78
C ARG A 256 -6.52 -2.81 35.73
N GLU A 257 -7.67 -2.99 35.08
CA GLU A 257 -8.72 -1.95 35.05
C GLU A 257 -9.21 -1.60 36.46
N MET A 258 -9.43 -2.58 37.33
CA MET A 258 -9.82 -2.33 38.72
C MET A 258 -8.75 -1.54 39.50
N ILE A 259 -7.46 -1.83 39.28
CA ILE A 259 -6.36 -1.09 39.92
C ILE A 259 -6.28 0.34 39.38
N ASN A 260 -6.36 0.51 38.06
CA ASN A 260 -6.31 1.82 37.40
C ASN A 260 -7.49 2.72 37.83
N ALA A 261 -8.70 2.14 37.93
CA ALA A 261 -9.87 2.84 38.46
C ALA A 261 -9.65 3.40 39.88
N GLY A 262 -8.75 2.78 40.66
CA GLY A 262 -8.31 3.27 41.98
C GLY A 262 -7.20 4.32 41.96
N MET A 263 -6.62 4.65 40.80
CA MET A 263 -5.48 5.56 40.62
C MET A 263 -5.76 6.72 39.64
N PRO A 264 -6.84 7.51 39.81
CA PRO A 264 -7.25 8.53 38.84
C PRO A 264 -6.21 9.64 38.61
N ALA A 265 -5.34 9.91 39.57
CA ALA A 265 -4.25 10.89 39.42
C ALA A 265 -3.15 10.38 38.47
N LEU A 266 -2.86 9.08 38.46
CA LEU A 266 -1.88 8.46 37.57
C LEU A 266 -2.46 8.34 36.16
N ASP A 267 -3.71 7.90 36.02
CA ASP A 267 -4.41 7.83 34.73
C ASP A 267 -4.45 9.20 34.04
N LYS A 268 -4.74 10.27 34.80
CA LYS A 268 -4.68 11.64 34.27
C LYS A 268 -3.28 12.06 33.83
N ALA A 269 -2.24 11.61 34.54
CA ALA A 269 -0.85 11.91 34.19
C ALA A 269 -0.36 11.18 32.93
N VAL A 270 -0.95 10.02 32.61
CA VAL A 270 -0.60 9.21 31.42
C VAL A 270 -1.63 9.25 30.30
N GLN A 271 -2.70 10.04 30.45
CA GLN A 271 -3.81 10.10 29.50
C GLN A 271 -3.36 10.43 28.06
N SER A 272 -2.32 11.23 27.89
CA SER A 272 -1.75 11.58 26.58
C SER A 272 -1.06 10.43 25.85
N TYR A 273 -0.84 9.28 26.51
CA TYR A 273 -0.16 8.12 25.95
C TYR A 273 -1.12 7.00 25.51
N ASP A 274 -2.44 7.16 25.63
CA ASP A 274 -3.47 6.20 25.18
C ASP A 274 -3.17 4.72 25.58
N LEU A 275 -2.58 4.50 26.75
CA LEU A 275 -2.03 3.19 27.15
C LEU A 275 -3.08 2.07 27.10
N ASP A 276 -4.31 2.36 27.52
CA ASP A 276 -5.40 1.37 27.55
C ASP A 276 -5.73 0.84 26.16
N LYS A 277 -5.80 1.73 25.16
CA LYS A 277 -6.06 1.35 23.76
C LYS A 277 -4.97 0.42 23.23
N TYR A 278 -3.71 0.69 23.55
CA TYR A 278 -2.60 -0.19 23.13
C TYR A 278 -2.65 -1.55 23.83
N TYR A 279 -2.98 -1.58 25.12
CA TYR A 279 -3.14 -2.84 25.86
C TYR A 279 -4.28 -3.69 25.30
N GLU A 280 -5.45 -3.10 25.05
CA GLU A 280 -6.58 -3.80 24.43
C GLU A 280 -6.23 -4.33 23.05
N THR A 281 -5.59 -3.51 22.21
CA THR A 281 -5.17 -3.91 20.86
C THR A 281 -4.20 -5.09 20.91
N ALA A 282 -3.17 -5.02 21.76
CA ALA A 282 -2.20 -6.09 21.93
C ALA A 282 -2.85 -7.38 22.47
N LEU A 283 -3.76 -7.26 23.43
CA LEU A 283 -4.48 -8.40 23.99
C LEU A 283 -5.39 -9.06 22.94
N ASN A 284 -6.10 -8.27 22.14
CA ASN A 284 -6.95 -8.77 21.07
C ASN A 284 -6.13 -9.43 19.95
N LEU A 285 -4.97 -8.86 19.60
CA LEU A 285 -4.05 -9.43 18.61
C LEU A 285 -3.57 -10.83 19.04
N ILE A 286 -3.09 -10.96 20.27
CA ILE A 286 -2.57 -12.23 20.80
C ILE A 286 -3.70 -13.25 21.04
N SER A 287 -4.82 -12.82 21.62
CA SER A 287 -5.92 -13.73 21.97
C SER A 287 -6.69 -14.26 20.77
N SER A 288 -6.77 -13.51 19.67
CA SER A 288 -7.49 -13.94 18.47
C SER A 288 -6.80 -15.08 17.71
N GLY A 289 -5.47 -15.22 17.83
CA GLY A 289 -4.66 -16.15 17.04
C GLY A 289 -4.57 -15.81 15.54
N ARG A 290 -5.30 -14.78 15.08
CA ARG A 290 -5.42 -14.40 13.67
C ARG A 290 -4.07 -13.98 13.08
N ALA A 291 -3.34 -13.11 13.77
CA ALA A 291 -2.01 -12.68 13.33
C ALA A 291 -1.03 -13.86 13.27
N ARG A 292 -0.97 -14.69 14.32
CA ARG A 292 -0.12 -15.89 14.33
C ARG A 292 -0.39 -16.79 13.12
N ASP A 293 -1.66 -17.03 12.82
CA ASP A 293 -2.06 -17.86 11.70
C ASP A 293 -1.69 -17.22 10.36
N ALA A 294 -1.82 -15.91 10.19
CA ALA A 294 -1.44 -15.20 8.97
C ALA A 294 0.06 -15.29 8.69
N PHE A 295 0.90 -15.15 9.72
CA PHE A 295 2.37 -15.21 9.61
C PHE A 295 2.92 -16.63 9.39
N ASP A 296 2.13 -17.66 9.67
CA ASP A 296 2.54 -19.04 9.51
C ASP A 296 2.44 -19.51 8.05
N LEU A 297 3.55 -19.37 7.30
CA LEU A 297 3.67 -19.84 5.92
C LEU A 297 3.59 -21.37 5.78
N SER A 298 3.78 -22.14 6.85
CA SER A 298 3.66 -23.60 6.80
C SER A 298 2.21 -24.07 6.60
N LYS A 299 1.23 -23.17 6.80
CA LYS A 299 -0.17 -23.43 6.48
C LYS A 299 -0.49 -23.37 4.99
N GLU A 300 0.44 -22.91 4.16
CA GLU A 300 0.31 -22.93 2.71
C GLU A 300 0.83 -24.25 2.14
N THR A 301 0.19 -24.73 1.08
CA THR A 301 0.67 -25.94 0.41
C THR A 301 2.02 -25.70 -0.26
N ASP A 302 2.84 -26.75 -0.37
CA ASP A 302 4.13 -26.65 -1.06
C ASP A 302 3.98 -26.15 -2.50
N LYS A 303 2.93 -26.59 -3.20
CA LYS A 303 2.59 -26.11 -4.54
C LYS A 303 2.36 -24.60 -4.58
N THR A 304 1.63 -24.04 -3.61
CA THR A 304 1.42 -22.58 -3.51
C THR A 304 2.75 -21.87 -3.29
N ARG A 305 3.55 -22.34 -2.34
CA ARG A 305 4.87 -21.76 -2.04
C ARG A 305 5.82 -21.82 -3.24
N ASP A 306 5.80 -22.92 -4.00
CA ASP A 306 6.61 -23.11 -5.20
C ASP A 306 6.15 -22.20 -6.36
N THR A 307 4.84 -21.94 -6.46
CA THR A 307 4.27 -21.06 -7.49
C THR A 307 4.76 -19.62 -7.33
N TYR A 308 4.76 -19.10 -6.10
CA TYR A 308 5.36 -17.80 -5.76
C TYR A 308 6.90 -17.81 -5.89
N GLY A 309 7.51 -18.99 -5.78
CA GLY A 309 8.96 -19.20 -5.79
C GLY A 309 9.54 -19.24 -4.37
N ARG A 310 10.39 -20.25 -4.12
CA ARG A 310 11.13 -20.47 -2.86
C ARG A 310 12.33 -19.52 -2.76
N ASN A 311 12.02 -18.23 -2.74
CA ASN A 311 12.97 -17.14 -2.58
C ASN A 311 12.35 -16.06 -1.69
N THR A 312 13.19 -15.19 -1.13
CA THR A 312 12.76 -14.17 -0.17
C THR A 312 11.63 -13.29 -0.71
N PHE A 313 11.71 -12.89 -2.00
CA PHE A 313 10.71 -12.01 -2.62
C PHE A 313 9.35 -12.72 -2.78
N GLY A 314 9.35 -13.89 -3.40
CA GLY A 314 8.14 -14.69 -3.61
C GLY A 314 7.44 -15.06 -2.30
N GLN A 315 8.20 -15.50 -1.30
CA GLN A 315 7.64 -15.82 0.02
C GLN A 315 7.15 -14.57 0.78
N SER A 316 7.75 -13.39 0.53
CA SER A 316 7.22 -12.12 1.06
C SER A 316 5.88 -11.77 0.41
N LEU A 317 5.73 -11.92 -0.92
CA LEU A 317 4.44 -11.67 -1.57
C LEU A 317 3.36 -12.65 -1.11
N LEU A 318 3.71 -13.93 -0.90
CA LEU A 318 2.79 -14.91 -0.32
C LEU A 318 2.32 -14.49 1.08
N LEU A 319 3.25 -14.04 1.93
CA LEU A 319 2.89 -13.51 3.23
C LEU A 319 2.03 -12.25 3.12
N ALA A 320 2.32 -11.35 2.17
CA ALA A 320 1.53 -10.14 1.97
C ALA A 320 0.07 -10.47 1.67
N ARG A 321 -0.18 -11.46 0.79
CA ARG A 321 -1.53 -11.97 0.51
C ARG A 321 -2.22 -12.47 1.78
N ARG A 322 -1.53 -13.28 2.60
CA ARG A 322 -2.09 -13.79 3.86
C ARG A 322 -2.39 -12.68 4.88
N LEU A 323 -1.55 -11.65 4.95
CA LEU A 323 -1.74 -10.52 5.86
C LEU A 323 -2.98 -9.70 5.47
N VAL A 324 -3.16 -9.38 4.19
CA VAL A 324 -4.36 -8.64 3.75
C VAL A 324 -5.63 -9.49 3.88
N GLU A 325 -5.56 -10.79 3.58
CA GLU A 325 -6.65 -11.75 3.79
C GLU A 325 -7.06 -11.84 5.27
N ALA A 326 -6.10 -11.67 6.19
CA ALA A 326 -6.35 -11.60 7.63
C ALA A 326 -6.87 -10.22 8.08
N GLY A 327 -6.70 -9.16 7.29
CA GLY A 327 -7.21 -7.81 7.56
C GLY A 327 -6.14 -6.76 7.90
N THR A 328 -4.87 -6.98 7.57
CA THR A 328 -3.87 -5.92 7.56
C THR A 328 -4.21 -4.88 6.48
N ARG A 329 -4.14 -3.59 6.84
CA ARG A 329 -4.56 -2.47 6.00
C ARG A 329 -3.53 -2.15 4.92
N VAL A 330 -2.25 -2.12 5.30
CA VAL A 330 -1.15 -1.83 4.38
C VAL A 330 -0.04 -2.86 4.55
N VAL A 331 0.44 -3.38 3.43
CA VAL A 331 1.65 -4.21 3.40
C VAL A 331 2.62 -3.60 2.40
N GLU A 332 3.82 -3.27 2.85
CA GLU A 332 4.91 -2.81 2.00
C GLU A 332 5.94 -3.92 1.86
N VAL A 333 6.05 -4.46 0.65
CA VAL A 333 7.01 -5.50 0.27
C VAL A 333 8.15 -4.84 -0.49
N ILE A 334 9.24 -4.60 0.22
CA ILE A 334 10.47 -4.01 -0.31
C ILE A 334 11.26 -5.11 -1.02
N TRP A 335 11.79 -4.80 -2.19
CA TRP A 335 12.70 -5.69 -2.90
C TRP A 335 13.83 -6.18 -1.97
N PRO A 336 14.17 -7.48 -1.94
CA PRO A 336 15.08 -8.06 -0.93
C PRO A 336 16.56 -7.69 -1.12
N LYS A 337 16.84 -6.61 -1.88
CA LYS A 337 18.17 -6.06 -2.12
C LYS A 337 18.13 -4.54 -2.23
N VAL A 338 19.12 -3.87 -1.62
CA VAL A 338 19.39 -2.43 -1.83
C VAL A 338 19.73 -2.10 -3.28
N ALA A 339 19.47 -0.85 -3.69
CA ALA A 339 19.72 -0.38 -5.05
C ALA A 339 21.21 -0.47 -5.42
N ASN A 340 22.13 0.15 -4.67
CA ASN A 340 23.55 0.22 -5.02
C ASN A 340 24.33 -1.13 -4.87
N SER A 341 23.94 -2.18 -5.58
CA SER A 341 24.55 -3.52 -5.51
C SER A 341 24.51 -4.25 -6.86
N ASP A 342 25.52 -5.05 -7.16
CA ASP A 342 25.56 -5.87 -8.38
C ASP A 342 24.90 -7.25 -8.26
N ASN A 343 24.23 -7.52 -7.13
CA ASN A 343 23.67 -8.84 -6.82
C ASN A 343 22.16 -8.76 -6.62
N HIS A 344 21.37 -9.15 -7.62
CA HIS A 344 19.90 -9.12 -7.66
C HIS A 344 19.26 -7.73 -7.45
N SER A 345 20.03 -6.64 -7.45
CA SER A 345 19.46 -5.28 -7.47
C SER A 345 18.90 -4.93 -8.85
N TRP A 346 17.93 -4.01 -8.88
CA TRP A 346 17.45 -3.36 -10.10
C TRP A 346 18.41 -2.30 -10.67
N ASP A 347 19.44 -1.91 -9.91
CA ASP A 347 20.46 -0.93 -10.30
C ASP A 347 21.51 -1.50 -11.27
N HIS A 348 21.09 -1.66 -12.52
CA HIS A 348 21.85 -2.32 -13.58
C HIS A 348 22.76 -1.36 -14.36
N HIS A 349 23.67 -0.66 -13.68
CA HIS A 349 24.73 0.14 -14.34
C HIS A 349 25.78 -0.73 -15.07
N VAL A 350 25.81 -2.02 -14.76
CA VAL A 350 26.69 -3.01 -15.40
C VAL A 350 25.98 -4.35 -15.53
N ASP A 351 26.37 -5.15 -16.52
CA ASP A 351 25.92 -6.53 -16.73
C ASP A 351 24.39 -6.71 -16.76
N LEU A 352 23.66 -5.73 -17.30
CA LEU A 352 22.19 -5.74 -17.36
C LEU A 352 21.68 -7.03 -17.98
N SER A 353 22.22 -7.45 -19.13
CA SER A 353 21.76 -8.62 -19.87
C SER A 353 21.81 -9.88 -19.00
N LYS A 354 22.91 -10.07 -18.28
CA LYS A 354 23.15 -11.25 -17.43
C LYS A 354 22.34 -11.19 -16.14
N ARG A 355 22.34 -10.05 -15.46
CA ARG A 355 21.70 -9.87 -14.15
C ARG A 355 20.19 -9.88 -14.27
N MET A 356 19.61 -9.14 -15.22
CA MET A 356 18.17 -9.14 -15.45
C MET A 356 17.65 -10.56 -15.69
N LYS A 357 18.28 -11.32 -16.60
CA LYS A 357 17.84 -12.66 -17.00
C LYS A 357 17.99 -13.74 -15.93
N ASN A 358 19.09 -13.70 -15.18
CA ASN A 358 19.45 -14.81 -14.28
C ASN A 358 19.19 -14.50 -12.80
N GLN A 359 18.86 -13.26 -12.46
CA GLN A 359 18.72 -12.82 -11.08
C GLN A 359 17.33 -12.21 -10.85
N SER A 360 17.16 -10.91 -11.14
CA SER A 360 16.01 -10.14 -10.66
C SER A 360 14.71 -10.48 -11.38
N ALA A 361 14.73 -10.64 -12.71
CA ALA A 361 13.49 -10.84 -13.46
C ALA A 361 12.79 -12.19 -13.19
N PRO A 362 13.48 -13.35 -13.09
CA PRO A 362 12.82 -14.61 -12.74
C PRO A 362 12.11 -14.59 -11.37
N MET A 363 12.71 -13.90 -10.39
CA MET A 363 12.10 -13.70 -9.06
C MET A 363 10.86 -12.82 -9.14
N LEU A 364 10.95 -11.70 -9.87
CA LEU A 364 9.83 -10.79 -10.10
C LEU A 364 8.69 -11.49 -10.84
N ASP A 365 8.98 -12.12 -11.97
CA ASP A 365 8.00 -12.80 -12.83
C ASP A 365 7.22 -13.86 -12.05
N SER A 366 7.93 -14.70 -11.30
CA SER A 366 7.27 -15.75 -10.50
C SER A 366 6.44 -15.17 -9.36
N GLY A 367 7.01 -14.26 -8.58
CA GLY A 367 6.37 -13.72 -7.39
C GLY A 367 5.15 -12.85 -7.72
N LEU A 368 5.32 -11.88 -8.63
CA LEU A 368 4.25 -10.92 -8.95
C LEU A 368 3.12 -11.59 -9.74
N ALA A 369 3.43 -12.48 -10.69
CA ALA A 369 2.39 -13.21 -11.42
C ALA A 369 1.59 -14.13 -10.49
N ALA A 370 2.27 -14.81 -9.54
CA ALA A 370 1.59 -15.64 -8.55
C ALA A 370 0.70 -14.80 -7.62
N LEU A 371 1.19 -13.65 -7.14
CA LEU A 371 0.40 -12.75 -6.30
C LEU A 371 -0.89 -12.30 -7.00
N ILE A 372 -0.77 -11.76 -8.21
CA ILE A 372 -1.92 -11.26 -8.97
C ILE A 372 -2.89 -12.40 -9.30
N GLY A 373 -2.38 -13.57 -9.72
CA GLY A 373 -3.19 -14.75 -10.02
C GLY A 373 -3.96 -15.27 -8.81
N ASP A 374 -3.25 -15.51 -7.69
CA ASP A 374 -3.82 -16.05 -6.44
C ASP A 374 -4.82 -15.08 -5.80
N MET A 375 -4.54 -13.77 -5.82
CA MET A 375 -5.47 -12.78 -5.30
C MET A 375 -6.74 -12.64 -6.15
N ASP A 376 -6.63 -12.77 -7.47
CA ASP A 376 -7.79 -12.78 -8.37
C ASP A 376 -8.65 -14.02 -8.16
N GLU A 377 -8.04 -15.21 -8.08
CA GLU A 377 -8.73 -16.49 -7.83
C GLU A 377 -9.49 -16.50 -6.50
N ARG A 378 -8.99 -15.77 -5.50
CA ARG A 378 -9.62 -15.63 -4.18
C ARG A 378 -10.62 -14.48 -4.07
N GLY A 379 -10.76 -13.64 -5.12
CA GLY A 379 -11.56 -12.41 -5.07
C GLY A 379 -10.95 -11.30 -4.19
N LEU A 380 -9.71 -11.44 -3.74
CA LEU A 380 -9.03 -10.42 -2.92
C LEU A 380 -8.71 -9.15 -3.71
N LEU A 381 -8.52 -9.25 -5.04
CA LEU A 381 -8.33 -8.07 -5.90
C LEU A 381 -9.56 -7.15 -5.93
N ASP A 382 -10.77 -7.61 -5.59
CA ASP A 382 -11.95 -6.74 -5.60
C ASP A 382 -11.87 -5.63 -4.54
N GLU A 383 -11.11 -5.88 -3.47
CA GLU A 383 -10.97 -4.99 -2.31
C GLU A 383 -9.52 -4.71 -1.91
N THR A 384 -8.53 -5.20 -2.66
CA THR A 384 -7.11 -4.91 -2.41
C THR A 384 -6.48 -4.24 -3.62
N LEU A 385 -5.87 -3.09 -3.41
CA LEU A 385 -5.04 -2.43 -4.41
C LEU A 385 -3.61 -3.00 -4.33
N VAL A 386 -3.11 -3.55 -5.43
CA VAL A 386 -1.71 -3.99 -5.56
C VAL A 386 -0.98 -3.00 -6.48
N VAL A 387 0.12 -2.43 -6.00
CA VAL A 387 0.96 -1.49 -6.75
C VAL A 387 2.38 -2.04 -6.78
N ALA A 388 2.94 -2.32 -7.96
CA ALA A 388 4.33 -2.69 -8.16
C ALA A 388 5.05 -1.60 -8.94
N VAL A 389 6.03 -0.95 -8.30
CA VAL A 389 6.70 0.24 -8.85
C VAL A 389 8.05 0.45 -8.16
N GLY A 390 9.01 1.07 -8.85
CA GLY A 390 10.25 1.58 -8.27
C GLY A 390 10.33 3.10 -8.36
N GLU A 391 11.35 3.70 -7.74
CA GLU A 391 11.54 5.16 -7.67
C GLU A 391 11.60 5.89 -9.02
N PHE A 392 12.09 5.20 -10.05
CA PHE A 392 12.24 5.69 -11.42
C PHE A 392 12.55 4.52 -12.36
N GLY A 393 12.75 4.81 -13.65
CA GLY A 393 13.14 3.84 -14.67
C GLY A 393 14.63 3.87 -14.96
N ARG A 394 14.99 3.36 -16.14
CA ARG A 394 16.38 3.24 -16.58
C ARG A 394 16.64 3.90 -17.91
N SER A 395 17.87 4.40 -18.10
CA SER A 395 18.24 5.22 -19.24
C SER A 395 17.88 4.52 -20.55
N PRO A 396 17.18 5.19 -21.48
CA PRO A 396 16.82 4.64 -22.78
C PRO A 396 18.03 4.15 -23.55
N GLN A 397 19.17 4.84 -23.46
CA GLN A 397 20.42 4.43 -24.07
C GLN A 397 21.30 3.68 -23.07
N ARG A 398 21.79 2.49 -23.46
CA ARG A 398 22.83 1.75 -22.72
C ARG A 398 24.19 2.39 -22.88
N GLY A 399 25.04 2.29 -21.84
CA GLY A 399 26.41 2.82 -21.85
C GLY A 399 26.54 4.32 -21.64
N VAL A 400 25.46 5.02 -21.31
CA VAL A 400 25.48 6.46 -21.03
C VAL A 400 25.31 6.70 -19.53
N SER A 401 26.16 7.54 -18.96
CA SER A 401 25.98 8.07 -17.61
C SER A 401 25.06 9.29 -17.66
N THR A 402 23.96 9.25 -16.93
CA THR A 402 22.94 10.31 -16.81
C THR A 402 22.90 10.90 -15.40
N SER A 403 23.41 10.18 -14.41
CA SER A 403 23.37 10.55 -12.99
C SER A 403 24.75 10.80 -12.37
N GLY A 404 25.82 10.60 -13.13
CA GLY A 404 27.21 10.67 -12.65
C GLY A 404 27.78 9.33 -12.20
N ASN A 405 27.01 8.23 -12.34
CA ASN A 405 27.47 6.87 -12.08
C ASN A 405 28.34 6.34 -13.22
N ASN A 406 29.23 5.39 -12.90
CA ASN A 406 29.94 4.61 -13.92
C ASN A 406 28.96 3.64 -14.58
N ASN A 407 28.86 3.68 -15.91
CA ASN A 407 27.94 2.83 -16.66
C ASN A 407 28.71 2.03 -17.73
N SER A 408 28.50 0.72 -17.83
CA SER A 408 29.12 -0.10 -18.88
C SER A 408 28.28 -0.09 -20.16
N ALA A 409 28.85 -0.56 -21.27
CA ALA A 409 28.13 -0.67 -22.55
C ALA A 409 26.87 -1.57 -22.47
N ASP A 410 26.81 -2.47 -21.49
CA ASP A 410 25.65 -3.32 -21.16
C ASP A 410 24.93 -2.84 -19.89
N GLY A 411 24.97 -1.54 -19.59
CA GLY A 411 24.34 -0.95 -18.41
C GLY A 411 23.39 0.18 -18.76
N ARG A 412 22.42 0.45 -17.88
CA ARG A 412 21.50 1.60 -17.94
C ARG A 412 21.53 2.36 -16.61
N ASP A 413 21.59 3.69 -16.71
CA ASP A 413 21.67 4.60 -15.57
C ASP A 413 20.26 5.08 -15.15
N HIS A 414 20.15 5.93 -14.12
CA HIS A 414 18.89 6.41 -13.56
C HIS A 414 18.09 7.25 -14.56
N TRP A 415 16.77 7.01 -14.62
CA TRP A 415 15.91 7.71 -15.56
C TRP A 415 14.52 8.03 -14.99
N PRO A 416 14.35 9.21 -14.38
CA PRO A 416 13.07 9.63 -13.82
C PRO A 416 12.08 10.13 -14.88
N TYR A 417 12.54 10.34 -16.11
CA TYR A 417 11.76 10.97 -17.16
C TYR A 417 10.73 10.05 -17.81
N CYS A 418 10.85 8.73 -17.65
CA CYS A 418 9.86 7.77 -18.11
C CYS A 418 10.09 6.42 -17.42
N TYR A 419 9.04 5.79 -16.90
CA TYR A 419 9.08 4.46 -16.32
C TYR A 419 7.69 3.83 -16.22
N THR A 420 7.64 2.59 -15.72
CA THR A 420 6.40 1.82 -15.65
C THR A 420 6.03 1.48 -14.21
N ALA A 421 4.75 1.66 -13.88
CA ALA A 421 4.12 1.04 -12.71
C ALA A 421 3.13 -0.05 -13.17
N CYS A 422 3.00 -1.12 -12.38
CA CYS A 422 1.99 -2.15 -12.57
C CYS A 422 0.98 -2.05 -11.42
N VAL A 423 -0.30 -1.90 -11.73
CA VAL A 423 -1.36 -1.69 -10.73
C VAL A 423 -2.51 -2.66 -10.98
N ALA A 424 -3.09 -3.23 -9.92
CA ALA A 424 -4.21 -4.15 -10.04
C ALA A 424 -5.17 -4.06 -8.84
N GLY A 425 -6.42 -4.46 -9.05
CA GLY A 425 -7.44 -4.57 -8.00
C GLY A 425 -8.06 -3.24 -7.57
N ALA A 426 -8.97 -3.30 -6.59
CA ALA A 426 -9.74 -2.19 -6.04
C ALA A 426 -10.42 -1.29 -7.09
N GLY A 427 -10.95 -1.90 -8.16
CA GLY A 427 -11.65 -1.19 -9.24
C GLY A 427 -10.74 -0.59 -10.32
N ILE A 428 -9.42 -0.81 -10.26
CA ILE A 428 -8.51 -0.48 -11.37
C ILE A 428 -8.92 -1.27 -12.61
N ALA A 429 -8.92 -0.59 -13.76
CA ALA A 429 -9.27 -1.18 -15.04
C ALA A 429 -8.38 -2.40 -15.32
N ARG A 430 -8.98 -3.46 -15.85
CA ARG A 430 -8.29 -4.72 -16.12
C ARG A 430 -7.83 -4.75 -17.58
N GLY A 431 -6.59 -5.19 -17.82
CA GLY A 431 -6.07 -5.34 -19.18
C GLY A 431 -5.86 -4.02 -19.92
N GLN A 432 -5.53 -2.95 -19.20
CA GLN A 432 -5.30 -1.63 -19.79
C GLN A 432 -3.82 -1.24 -19.75
N VAL A 433 -3.38 -0.57 -20.81
CA VAL A 433 -2.16 0.25 -20.75
C VAL A 433 -2.60 1.70 -20.61
N TYR A 434 -2.25 2.34 -19.50
CA TYR A 434 -2.49 3.76 -19.26
C TYR A 434 -1.28 4.59 -19.66
N GLY A 435 -1.54 5.60 -20.49
CA GLY A 435 -0.52 6.46 -21.07
C GLY A 435 0.39 5.74 -22.07
N GLU A 436 1.21 6.53 -22.75
CA GLU A 436 2.14 6.06 -23.77
C GLU A 436 3.49 6.74 -23.56
N SER A 437 4.57 5.97 -23.60
CA SER A 437 5.93 6.51 -23.72
C SER A 437 6.29 6.75 -25.18
N ASP A 438 7.25 7.64 -25.46
CA ASP A 438 7.71 7.90 -26.82
C ASP A 438 8.35 6.68 -27.50
N GLU A 439 8.75 6.85 -28.77
CA GLU A 439 9.33 5.78 -29.60
C GLU A 439 10.55 5.10 -28.95
N THR A 440 11.27 5.83 -28.09
CA THR A 440 12.48 5.38 -27.40
C THR A 440 12.26 5.07 -25.92
N ALA A 441 11.03 5.21 -25.42
CA ALA A 441 10.69 5.18 -24.00
C ALA A 441 11.46 6.22 -23.15
N SER A 442 11.80 7.37 -23.74
CA SER A 442 12.59 8.42 -23.07
C SER A 442 11.73 9.37 -22.24
N ALA A 443 10.52 9.68 -22.71
CA ALA A 443 9.53 10.50 -22.03
C ALA A 443 8.10 9.99 -22.30
N PRO A 444 7.10 10.36 -21.46
CA PRO A 444 5.71 10.21 -21.80
C PRO A 444 5.36 10.99 -23.07
N LYS A 445 4.77 10.30 -24.02
CA LYS A 445 4.10 10.88 -25.19
C LYS A 445 2.67 11.28 -24.87
N SER A 446 1.98 10.55 -23.99
CA SER A 446 0.60 10.85 -23.59
C SER A 446 0.31 10.46 -22.14
N ASN A 447 -0.62 11.20 -21.52
CA ASN A 447 -1.11 11.00 -20.16
C ASN A 447 0.00 10.76 -19.13
N PRO A 448 0.95 11.71 -18.96
CA PRO A 448 2.01 11.59 -17.95
C PRO A 448 1.40 11.42 -16.56
N VAL A 449 2.01 10.56 -15.74
CA VAL A 449 1.62 10.36 -14.34
C VAL A 449 2.82 10.66 -13.45
N HIS A 450 2.66 11.61 -12.54
CA HIS A 450 3.66 11.91 -11.53
C HIS A 450 3.57 10.86 -10.40
N PRO A 451 4.68 10.43 -9.78
CA PRO A 451 4.64 9.55 -8.60
C PRO A 451 3.74 10.04 -7.45
N ILE A 452 3.54 11.35 -7.29
CA ILE A 452 2.64 11.89 -6.26
C ILE A 452 1.16 11.72 -6.65
N GLU A 453 0.82 11.67 -7.94
CA GLU A 453 -0.53 11.37 -8.42
C GLU A 453 -0.86 9.88 -8.27
N LEU A 454 0.13 9.00 -8.44
CA LEU A 454 -0.01 7.58 -8.08
C LEU A 454 -0.29 7.42 -6.59
N LEU A 455 0.42 8.16 -5.73
CA LEU A 455 0.18 8.17 -4.29
C LEU A 455 -1.20 8.73 -3.92
N ALA A 456 -1.63 9.81 -4.57
CA ALA A 456 -2.99 10.34 -4.43
C ALA A 456 -4.05 9.30 -4.84
N THR A 457 -3.79 8.54 -5.90
CA THR A 457 -4.66 7.44 -6.33
C THR A 457 -4.78 6.33 -5.28
N MET A 458 -3.70 6.02 -4.56
CA MET A 458 -3.72 5.05 -3.45
C MET A 458 -4.58 5.54 -2.29
N TYR A 459 -4.48 6.82 -1.91
CA TYR A 459 -5.36 7.41 -0.88
C TYR A 459 -6.83 7.43 -1.31
N HIS A 460 -7.09 7.81 -2.56
CA HIS A 460 -8.43 7.78 -3.14
C HIS A 460 -9.04 6.38 -3.09
N ALA A 461 -8.28 5.35 -3.51
CA ALA A 461 -8.74 3.97 -3.50
C ALA A 461 -9.14 3.52 -2.08
N ILE A 462 -8.41 3.91 -1.02
CA ILE A 462 -8.75 3.56 0.37
C ILE A 462 -9.81 4.50 1.01
N GLY A 463 -10.24 5.54 0.28
CA GLY A 463 -11.29 6.45 0.73
C GLY A 463 -10.78 7.53 1.68
N ILE A 464 -9.59 8.06 1.39
CA ILE A 464 -9.01 9.23 2.03
C ILE A 464 -8.81 10.28 0.93
N ASP A 465 -9.31 11.50 1.15
CA ASP A 465 -9.02 12.63 0.25
C ASP A 465 -7.51 12.94 0.29
N PRO A 466 -6.79 12.87 -0.85
CA PRO A 466 -5.36 13.20 -0.92
C PRO A 466 -4.99 14.59 -0.41
N GLN A 467 -5.94 15.55 -0.43
CA GLN A 467 -5.73 16.92 0.05
C GLN A 467 -6.04 17.09 1.54
N THR A 468 -6.37 16.00 2.26
CA THR A 468 -6.60 16.02 3.71
C THR A 468 -5.44 16.70 4.44
N ILE A 469 -5.76 17.65 5.33
CA ILE A 469 -4.75 18.39 6.10
C ILE A 469 -4.30 17.59 7.32
N VAL A 470 -2.99 17.36 7.41
CA VAL A 470 -2.27 16.89 8.59
C VAL A 470 -1.42 18.01 9.18
N TYR A 471 -1.22 17.96 10.49
CA TYR A 471 -0.39 18.95 11.20
C TYR A 471 0.96 18.33 11.56
N ASN A 472 2.03 19.03 11.23
CA ASN A 472 3.37 18.61 11.60
C ASN A 472 3.69 18.94 13.09
N HIS A 473 4.89 18.62 13.53
CA HIS A 473 5.38 18.88 14.90
C HIS A 473 5.39 20.37 15.31
N LEU A 474 5.31 21.31 14.36
CA LEU A 474 5.19 22.76 14.60
C LEU A 474 3.74 23.27 14.47
N ASN A 475 2.77 22.34 14.41
CA ASN A 475 1.36 22.62 14.16
C ASN A 475 1.10 23.39 12.85
N GLN A 476 1.94 23.17 11.84
CA GLN A 476 1.74 23.73 10.50
C GLN A 476 0.87 22.79 9.67
N PRO A 477 -0.14 23.31 8.94
CA PRO A 477 -0.95 22.50 8.05
C PRO A 477 -0.12 22.03 6.86
N ARG A 478 -0.27 20.76 6.52
CA ARG A 478 0.31 20.10 5.35
C ARG A 478 -0.77 19.21 4.74
N GLU A 479 -0.92 19.23 3.43
CA GLU A 479 -1.73 18.23 2.73
C GLU A 479 -1.10 16.82 2.90
N LEU A 480 -1.85 15.75 2.70
CA LEU A 480 -1.23 14.42 2.59
C LEU A 480 -0.37 14.35 1.34
N VAL A 481 -0.93 14.78 0.20
CA VAL A 481 -0.22 14.91 -1.07
C VAL A 481 -0.76 16.10 -1.84
N LYS A 482 0.12 16.84 -2.53
CA LYS A 482 -0.25 17.97 -3.38
C LYS A 482 -0.56 17.53 -4.82
N ALA A 483 -1.49 16.59 -4.96
CA ALA A 483 -1.89 16.04 -6.25
C ALA A 483 -3.31 15.49 -6.21
N GLU A 484 -3.92 15.36 -7.38
CA GLU A 484 -5.20 14.68 -7.55
C GLU A 484 -4.98 13.21 -7.93
N ALA A 485 -5.96 12.37 -7.63
CA ALA A 485 -5.94 10.97 -8.03
C ALA A 485 -6.15 10.84 -9.55
N VAL A 486 -5.46 9.90 -10.18
CA VAL A 486 -5.63 9.58 -11.60
C VAL A 486 -6.86 8.69 -11.76
N THR A 487 -8.04 9.31 -11.71
CA THR A 487 -9.32 8.58 -11.71
C THR A 487 -9.56 7.77 -12.99
N ALA A 488 -8.89 8.13 -14.09
CA ALA A 488 -8.93 7.40 -15.36
C ALA A 488 -8.24 6.02 -15.31
N LEU A 489 -7.56 5.66 -14.21
CA LEU A 489 -7.06 4.30 -13.97
C LEU A 489 -8.17 3.33 -13.50
N PHE A 490 -9.29 3.85 -13.01
CA PHE A 490 -10.41 3.02 -12.57
C PHE A 490 -11.34 2.69 -13.73
N GLY A 491 -11.84 1.45 -13.75
CA GLY A 491 -12.70 0.90 -14.80
C GLY A 491 -14.19 1.13 -14.59
#